data_AF-A0A9K3HFX5-F1
#
_entry.id   AF-A0A9K3HFX5-F1
#
_cell.length_a   1.000
_cell.length_b   1.000
_cell.length_c   1.000
_cell.angle_alpha   90.00
_cell.angle_beta   90.00
_cell.angle_gamma   90.00
#
_symmetry.space_group_name_H-M   'P 1'
#
loop_
_entity.id
_entity.type
_entity.pdbx_description
1 polymer ?
#
loop_
_entity_poly.entity_id
_entity_poly.type
_entity_poly.pdbx_seq_one_letter_code
_entity_poly.pdbx_strand_id
1 'polypeptide(L)'
;MEKVDIETCKQACFENCSCKAAIFRYGSDASSGDCYLPLELFTLMNVDPDVIYHNASAFIKVQGPSSYPYSKLSTAGVVIISASVSVLFLLGVIGFLIYIICKRRQATQMEEESIGEVPGMPNRFPYEELKIATENFNKKLGEGGFGAVFEGTLEDDSKIAVKCLEGLGQVNRSFLAEVQTIGSIHHVNLVRLRGFSA
;
A
#
# COMPACT_ATOMS: atom_id res chain seq x y z
N MET A 1 -16.47 -62.90 -10.97
CA MET A 1 -17.06 -61.80 -11.73
C MET A 1 -18.43 -61.54 -11.13
N GLU A 2 -18.61 -60.36 -10.56
CA GLU A 2 -19.84 -59.97 -9.89
C GLU A 2 -20.85 -59.59 -10.97
N LYS A 3 -21.98 -60.31 -11.03
CA LYS A 3 -23.04 -60.01 -11.98
C LYS A 3 -23.81 -58.81 -11.45
N VAL A 4 -23.83 -57.72 -12.21
CA VAL A 4 -24.49 -56.46 -11.86
C VAL A 4 -25.48 -56.08 -12.96
N ASP A 5 -26.44 -55.21 -12.64
CA ASP A 5 -27.31 -54.62 -13.65
C ASP A 5 -26.63 -53.41 -14.32
N ILE A 6 -27.20 -52.98 -15.45
CA ILE A 6 -26.65 -51.91 -16.28
C ILE A 6 -26.57 -50.55 -15.57
N GLU A 7 -27.54 -50.21 -14.70
CA GLU A 7 -27.54 -48.93 -13.98
C GLU A 7 -26.50 -48.94 -12.86
N THR A 8 -26.35 -50.06 -12.15
CA THR A 8 -25.29 -50.20 -11.15
C THR A 8 -23.90 -50.09 -11.79
N CYS A 9 -23.69 -50.67 -12.97
CA CYS A 9 -22.43 -50.54 -13.70
C CYS A 9 -22.13 -49.09 -14.11
N LYS A 10 -23.15 -48.36 -14.60
CA LYS A 10 -23.06 -46.94 -14.94
C LYS A 10 -22.78 -46.07 -13.72
N GLN A 11 -23.47 -46.32 -12.61
CA GLN A 11 -23.30 -45.57 -11.36
C GLN A 11 -21.89 -45.76 -10.78
N ALA A 12 -21.35 -46.98 -10.83
CA ALA A 12 -19.99 -47.26 -10.38
C ALA A 12 -18.92 -46.40 -11.10
N CYS A 13 -19.08 -46.16 -12.41
CA CYS A 13 -18.21 -45.23 -13.14
C CYS A 13 -18.52 -43.76 -12.86
N PHE A 14 -19.79 -43.42 -12.63
CA PHE A 14 -20.20 -42.06 -12.30
C PHE A 14 -19.59 -41.59 -10.98
N GLU A 15 -19.54 -42.46 -9.97
CA GLU A 15 -18.96 -42.16 -8.65
C GLU A 15 -17.43 -42.23 -8.62
N ASN A 16 -16.81 -43.02 -9.49
CA ASN A 16 -15.35 -43.11 -9.57
C ASN A 16 -14.76 -41.93 -10.37
N CYS A 17 -14.03 -41.05 -9.70
CA CYS A 17 -13.40 -39.86 -10.31
C CYS A 17 -12.37 -40.19 -11.40
N SER A 18 -11.76 -41.38 -11.34
CA SER A 18 -10.77 -41.82 -12.33
C SER A 18 -11.41 -42.56 -13.51
N CYS A 19 -12.69 -42.94 -13.40
CA CYS A 19 -13.38 -43.66 -14.47
C CYS A 19 -13.79 -42.72 -15.61
N LYS A 20 -13.43 -43.09 -16.84
CA LYS A 20 -13.80 -42.35 -18.06
C LYS A 20 -14.89 -43.03 -18.88
N ALA A 21 -15.01 -44.36 -18.77
CA ALA A 21 -16.02 -45.13 -19.46
C ALA A 21 -16.39 -46.41 -18.70
N ALA A 22 -17.60 -46.91 -18.91
CA ALA A 22 -18.09 -48.19 -18.41
C ALA A 22 -18.55 -49.07 -19.57
N ILE A 23 -18.22 -50.36 -19.53
CA ILE A 23 -18.64 -51.34 -20.54
C ILE A 23 -19.42 -52.43 -19.83
N PHE A 24 -20.65 -52.68 -20.30
CA PHE A 24 -21.56 -53.67 -19.75
C PHE A 24 -21.82 -54.77 -20.79
N ARG A 25 -21.49 -56.02 -20.45
CA ARG A 25 -21.72 -57.20 -21.30
C ARG A 25 -22.84 -58.05 -20.73
N TYR A 26 -23.86 -58.34 -21.54
CA TYR A 26 -25.03 -59.09 -21.11
C TYR A 26 -25.48 -60.09 -22.18
N GLY A 27 -26.25 -61.09 -21.77
CA GLY A 27 -26.83 -62.07 -22.71
C GLY A 27 -28.07 -61.51 -23.40
N SER A 28 -29.18 -62.22 -23.26
CA SER A 28 -30.48 -61.82 -23.84
C SER A 28 -31.10 -60.62 -23.12
N ASP A 29 -30.93 -60.52 -21.79
CA ASP A 29 -31.55 -59.50 -20.95
C ASP A 29 -30.51 -58.62 -20.27
N ALA A 30 -30.72 -57.30 -20.28
CA ALA A 30 -29.81 -56.32 -19.67
C ALA A 30 -29.92 -56.24 -18.13
N SER A 31 -30.65 -57.16 -17.50
CA SER A 31 -30.88 -57.21 -16.05
C SER A 31 -29.68 -57.72 -15.27
N SER A 32 -28.79 -58.48 -15.90
CA SER A 32 -27.63 -59.08 -15.25
C SER A 32 -26.51 -59.33 -16.25
N GLY A 33 -25.33 -58.82 -15.96
CA GLY A 33 -24.18 -58.91 -16.84
C GLY A 33 -22.86 -58.60 -16.15
N ASP A 34 -21.79 -58.65 -16.92
CA ASP A 34 -20.44 -58.32 -16.48
C ASP A 34 -20.16 -56.83 -16.72
N CYS A 35 -19.65 -56.14 -15.70
CA CYS A 35 -19.27 -54.73 -15.76
C CYS A 35 -17.74 -54.56 -15.79
N TYR A 36 -17.26 -53.76 -16.74
CA TYR A 36 -15.84 -53.44 -16.91
C TYR A 36 -15.63 -51.92 -16.89
N LEU A 37 -14.74 -51.45 -16.02
CA LEU A 37 -14.38 -50.03 -15.90
C LEU A 37 -12.93 -49.82 -16.37
N PRO A 38 -12.69 -49.62 -17.68
CA PRO A 38 -11.34 -49.43 -18.21
C PRO A 38 -10.68 -48.17 -17.64
N LEU A 39 -9.42 -48.33 -17.21
CA LEU A 39 -8.57 -47.24 -16.73
C LEU A 39 -8.11 -46.32 -17.89
N GLU A 40 -8.00 -46.86 -19.11
CA GLU A 40 -7.60 -46.14 -20.31
C GLU A 40 -8.60 -46.31 -21.46
N LEU A 41 -9.03 -45.20 -22.08
CA LEU A 41 -10.02 -45.17 -23.17
C LEU A 41 -9.53 -45.83 -24.48
N PHE A 42 -8.22 -46.07 -24.64
CA PHE A 42 -7.59 -46.59 -25.86
C PHE A 42 -7.31 -48.10 -25.82
N THR A 43 -7.84 -48.81 -24.82
CA THR A 43 -7.72 -50.27 -24.78
C THR A 43 -8.67 -50.87 -25.83
N LEU A 44 -8.12 -51.37 -26.94
CA LEU A 44 -8.89 -52.08 -27.97
C LEU A 44 -9.54 -53.34 -27.36
N MET A 45 -10.85 -53.30 -27.13
CA MET A 45 -11.62 -54.51 -26.90
C MET A 45 -11.99 -55.12 -28.25
N ASN A 46 -11.39 -56.27 -28.56
CA ASN A 46 -11.80 -57.07 -29.70
C ASN A 46 -13.10 -57.80 -29.32
N VAL A 47 -14.22 -57.45 -29.98
CA VAL A 47 -15.47 -58.19 -29.86
C VAL A 47 -15.43 -59.22 -30.98
N ASP A 48 -14.93 -60.41 -30.66
CA ASP A 48 -14.91 -61.53 -31.59
C ASP A 48 -16.36 -62.02 -31.80
N PRO A 49 -16.94 -61.89 -33.00
CA PRO A 49 -18.34 -62.26 -33.24
C PRO A 49 -18.59 -63.77 -33.19
N ASP A 50 -17.54 -64.61 -33.22
CA ASP A 50 -17.67 -66.06 -33.36
C ASP A 50 -17.72 -66.84 -32.03
N VAL A 51 -17.65 -66.17 -30.88
CA VAL A 51 -17.65 -66.85 -29.58
C VAL A 51 -18.58 -66.13 -28.58
N ILE A 52 -19.84 -66.57 -28.57
CA ILE A 52 -20.88 -66.43 -27.52
C ILE A 52 -21.74 -65.15 -27.58
N TYR A 53 -23.07 -65.36 -27.65
CA TYR A 53 -24.20 -64.40 -27.60
C TYR A 53 -24.12 -63.38 -26.44
N HIS A 54 -23.23 -62.39 -26.54
CA HIS A 54 -23.14 -61.32 -25.57
C HIS A 54 -23.25 -59.96 -26.24
N ASN A 55 -24.38 -59.29 -26.00
CA ASN A 55 -24.54 -57.89 -26.33
C ASN A 55 -23.63 -57.05 -25.41
N ALA A 56 -23.11 -55.95 -25.93
CA ALA A 56 -22.29 -55.02 -25.17
C ALA A 56 -22.80 -53.59 -25.32
N SER A 57 -22.85 -52.86 -24.21
CA SER A 57 -23.15 -51.43 -24.17
C SER A 57 -21.97 -50.68 -23.55
N ALA A 58 -21.52 -49.60 -24.20
CA ALA A 58 -20.44 -48.76 -23.72
C ALA A 58 -20.97 -47.35 -23.38
N PHE A 59 -20.61 -46.85 -22.20
CA PHE A 59 -20.98 -45.54 -21.70
C PHE A 59 -19.73 -44.70 -21.49
N ILE A 60 -19.72 -43.48 -22.02
CA ILE A 60 -18.62 -42.52 -21.83
C ILE A 60 -19.06 -41.48 -20.81
N LYS A 61 -18.23 -41.28 -19.79
CA LYS A 61 -18.43 -40.24 -18.77
C LYS A 61 -18.10 -38.89 -19.40
N VAL A 62 -19.13 -38.10 -19.68
CA VAL A 62 -18.99 -36.72 -20.14
C VAL A 62 -19.14 -35.77 -18.97
N GLN A 63 -18.36 -34.70 -18.97
CA GLN A 63 -18.58 -33.59 -18.06
C GLN A 63 -19.78 -32.80 -18.61
N GLY A 64 -20.96 -32.95 -17.97
CA GLY A 64 -22.07 -32.04 -18.23
C GLY A 64 -21.68 -30.61 -17.90
N PRO A 65 -22.35 -29.58 -18.44
CA PRO A 65 -22.19 -28.23 -17.93
C PRO A 65 -22.43 -28.32 -16.43
N SER A 66 -21.41 -27.97 -15.67
CA SER A 66 -21.51 -27.98 -14.23
C SER A 66 -22.63 -27.02 -13.88
N SER A 67 -23.81 -27.54 -13.55
CA SER A 67 -24.79 -26.81 -12.76
C SER A 67 -24.23 -26.69 -11.34
N TYR A 68 -23.03 -26.11 -11.21
CA TYR A 68 -22.77 -25.30 -10.05
C TYR A 68 -23.95 -24.34 -9.99
N PRO A 69 -24.61 -24.17 -8.84
CA PRO A 69 -25.37 -22.96 -8.61
C PRO A 69 -24.33 -21.83 -8.57
N TYR A 70 -23.80 -21.45 -9.73
CA TYR A 70 -23.39 -20.10 -9.99
C TYR A 70 -24.72 -19.36 -9.92
N SER A 71 -25.07 -18.94 -8.69
CA SER A 71 -26.00 -17.84 -8.53
C SER A 71 -25.49 -16.81 -9.52
N LYS A 72 -26.24 -16.56 -10.59
CA LYS A 72 -25.93 -15.45 -11.48
C LYS A 72 -25.87 -14.26 -10.55
N LEU A 73 -24.67 -13.82 -10.19
CA LEU A 73 -24.51 -12.65 -9.37
C LEU A 73 -25.10 -11.55 -10.24
N SER A 74 -26.25 -11.02 -9.84
CA SER A 74 -26.93 -10.02 -10.66
C SER A 74 -25.94 -8.89 -10.91
N THR A 75 -26.09 -8.16 -12.02
CA THR A 75 -25.25 -6.99 -12.30
C THR A 75 -25.15 -6.04 -11.08
N ALA A 76 -26.21 -5.99 -10.24
CA ALA A 76 -26.21 -5.27 -8.98
C ALA A 76 -25.21 -5.84 -7.94
N GLY A 77 -25.05 -7.16 -7.82
CA GLY A 77 -24.08 -7.78 -6.93
C GLY A 77 -22.62 -7.54 -7.36
N VAL A 78 -22.34 -7.53 -8.66
CA VAL A 78 -21.00 -7.18 -9.19
C VAL A 78 -20.67 -5.70 -8.92
N VAL A 79 -21.64 -4.81 -9.09
CA VAL A 79 -21.49 -3.37 -8.79
C VAL A 79 -21.17 -3.15 -7.30
N ILE A 80 -21.88 -3.82 -6.38
CA ILE A 80 -21.68 -3.66 -4.93
C ILE A 80 -20.27 -4.11 -4.49
N ILE A 81 -19.77 -5.24 -5.01
CA ILE A 81 -18.43 -5.74 -4.67
C ILE A 81 -17.33 -4.82 -5.24
N SER A 82 -17.51 -4.33 -6.47
CA SER A 82 -16.53 -3.42 -7.10
C SER A 82 -16.44 -2.06 -6.39
N ALA A 83 -17.57 -1.54 -5.89
CA ALA A 83 -17.61 -0.28 -5.15
C ALA A 83 -16.89 -0.38 -3.80
N SER A 84 -17.05 -1.50 -3.08
CA SER A 84 -16.46 -1.69 -1.75
C SER A 84 -14.93 -1.87 -1.79
N VAL A 85 -14.38 -2.54 -2.80
CA VAL A 85 -12.92 -2.64 -3.01
C VAL A 85 -12.31 -1.27 -3.31
N SER A 86 -12.99 -0.46 -4.12
CA SER A 86 -12.53 0.89 -4.50
C SER A 86 -12.45 1.83 -3.30
N VAL A 87 -13.44 1.76 -2.39
CA VAL A 87 -13.45 2.58 -1.17
C VAL A 87 -12.31 2.20 -0.23
N LEU A 88 -12.06 0.90 -0.02
CA LEU A 88 -10.95 0.44 0.85
C LEU A 88 -9.58 0.84 0.30
N PHE A 89 -9.39 0.77 -1.02
CA PHE A 89 -8.15 1.21 -1.65
C PHE A 89 -7.92 2.72 -1.46
N LEU A 90 -8.95 3.54 -1.67
CA LEU A 90 -8.87 4.98 -1.46
C LEU A 90 -8.54 5.34 -0.01
N LEU A 91 -9.16 4.67 0.97
CA LEU A 91 -8.85 4.87 2.39
C LEU A 91 -7.40 4.48 2.71
N GLY A 92 -6.89 3.39 2.12
CA GLY A 92 -5.50 2.97 2.25
C GLY A 92 -4.52 4.00 1.68
N VAL A 93 -4.81 4.54 0.49
CA VAL A 93 -3.99 5.59 -0.14
C VAL A 93 -3.99 6.86 0.71
N ILE A 94 -5.15 7.32 1.18
CA ILE A 94 -5.26 8.50 2.04
C ILE A 94 -4.49 8.29 3.34
N GLY A 95 -4.65 7.13 4.00
CA GLY A 95 -3.91 6.79 5.22
C GLY A 95 -2.39 6.76 5.01
N PHE A 96 -1.93 6.23 3.87
CA PHE A 96 -0.52 6.20 3.51
C PHE A 96 0.05 7.60 3.23
N LEU A 97 -0.71 8.46 2.53
CA LEU A 97 -0.33 9.86 2.32
C LEU A 97 -0.25 10.62 3.64
N ILE A 98 -1.22 10.45 4.53
CA ILE A 98 -1.19 11.02 5.89
C ILE A 98 0.03 10.51 6.67
N TYR A 99 0.32 9.20 6.62
CA TYR A 99 1.50 8.62 7.26
C TYR A 99 2.80 9.25 6.75
N ILE A 100 2.96 9.42 5.43
CA ILE A 100 4.13 10.09 4.85
C ILE A 100 4.21 11.54 5.32
N ILE A 101 3.10 12.29 5.30
CA ILE A 101 3.09 13.69 5.71
C ILE A 101 3.43 13.82 7.20
N CYS A 102 2.86 12.97 8.07
CA CYS A 102 3.16 12.95 9.50
C CYS A 102 4.62 12.57 9.78
N LYS A 103 5.17 11.57 9.07
CA LYS A 103 6.57 11.18 9.17
C LYS A 103 7.51 12.31 8.73
N ARG A 104 7.16 13.03 7.66
CA ARG A 104 7.93 14.20 7.21
C ARG A 104 7.87 15.34 8.22
N ARG A 105 6.69 15.59 8.83
CA ARG A 105 6.53 16.59 9.90
C ARG A 105 7.41 16.28 11.12
N GLN A 106 7.47 15.02 11.55
CA GLN A 106 8.32 14.62 12.68
C GLN A 106 9.81 14.82 12.38
N ALA A 107 10.26 14.51 11.15
CA ALA A 107 11.65 14.76 10.75
C ALA A 107 12.00 16.27 10.76
N THR A 108 11.07 17.14 10.40
CA THR A 108 11.27 18.59 10.45
C THR A 108 11.28 19.13 11.88
N GLN A 109 10.43 18.61 12.77
CA GLN A 109 10.38 19.02 14.18
C GLN A 109 11.66 18.63 14.94
N MET A 110 12.22 17.44 14.69
CA MET A 110 13.49 17.02 15.29
C MET A 110 14.68 17.88 14.84
N GLU A 111 14.66 18.39 13.60
CA GLU A 111 15.72 19.27 13.09
C GLU A 111 15.68 20.64 13.78
N GLU A 112 14.49 21.20 14.04
CA GLU A 112 14.32 22.49 14.73
C GLU A 112 14.73 22.49 16.21
N GLU A 113 14.50 21.39 16.94
CA GLU A 113 14.95 21.24 18.33
C GLU A 113 16.46 20.95 18.43
N SER A 114 17.04 20.20 17.49
CA SER A 114 18.47 19.84 17.51
C SER A 114 19.43 21.01 17.25
N ILE A 115 18.93 22.12 16.72
CA ILE A 115 19.73 23.33 16.44
C ILE A 115 20.13 24.07 17.74
N GLY A 116 19.42 23.83 18.85
CA GLY A 116 19.68 24.49 20.14
C GLY A 116 20.93 24.01 20.88
N GLU A 117 21.51 22.86 20.49
CA GLU A 117 22.57 22.18 21.27
C GLU A 117 23.89 22.01 20.51
N VAL A 118 24.10 22.75 19.41
CA VAL A 118 25.37 22.72 18.67
C VAL A 118 26.38 23.70 19.31
N PRO A 119 27.56 23.25 19.73
CA PRO A 119 28.62 24.13 20.25
C PRO A 119 28.97 25.22 19.22
N GLY A 120 28.86 26.49 19.62
CA GLY A 120 29.18 27.64 18.77
C GLY A 120 27.99 28.33 18.08
N MET A 121 26.76 27.83 18.24
CA MET A 121 25.56 28.56 17.82
C MET A 121 25.26 29.75 18.76
N PRO A 122 24.95 30.94 18.22
CA PRO A 122 24.43 32.07 19.00
C PRO A 122 23.09 31.76 19.68
N ASN A 123 22.71 32.54 20.68
CA ASN A 123 21.45 32.35 21.40
C ASN A 123 20.23 32.50 20.47
N ARG A 124 19.19 31.68 20.67
CA ARG A 124 17.93 31.82 19.93
C ARG A 124 16.97 32.71 20.69
N PHE A 125 16.54 33.80 20.05
CA PHE A 125 15.57 34.75 20.60
C PHE A 125 14.17 34.46 20.01
N PRO A 126 13.13 34.29 20.86
CA PRO A 126 11.75 34.25 20.41
C PRO A 126 11.39 35.50 19.61
N TYR A 127 10.64 35.34 18.52
CA TYR A 127 10.21 36.46 17.68
C TYR A 127 9.45 37.53 18.49
N GLU A 128 8.57 37.11 19.40
CA GLU A 128 7.83 38.05 20.25
C GLU A 128 8.74 38.85 21.18
N GLU A 129 9.86 38.30 21.66
CA GLU A 129 10.84 39.04 22.44
C GLU A 129 11.48 40.15 21.60
N LEU A 130 11.90 39.85 20.37
CA LEU A 130 12.47 40.85 19.45
C LEU A 130 11.44 41.90 19.04
N LYS A 131 10.18 41.51 18.88
CA LYS A 131 9.08 42.42 18.56
C LYS A 131 8.79 43.37 19.71
N ILE A 132 8.81 42.89 20.96
CA ILE A 132 8.69 43.76 22.14
C ILE A 132 9.90 44.68 22.23
N ALA A 133 11.12 44.13 22.09
CA ALA A 133 12.36 44.89 22.19
C ALA A 133 12.45 46.03 21.16
N THR A 134 11.85 45.86 19.98
CA THR A 134 11.84 46.85 18.88
C THR A 134 10.56 47.69 18.82
N GLU A 135 9.68 47.57 19.81
CA GLU A 135 8.37 48.25 19.84
C GLU A 135 7.53 47.99 18.58
N ASN A 136 7.44 46.73 18.15
CA ASN A 136 6.86 46.29 16.87
C ASN A 136 7.61 46.82 15.64
N PHE A 137 8.95 46.77 15.66
CA PHE A 137 9.82 47.23 14.56
C PHE A 137 9.54 48.68 14.16
N ASN A 138 9.32 49.55 15.15
CA ASN A 138 8.89 50.93 14.93
C ASN A 138 10.04 51.83 14.42
N LYS A 139 11.23 51.70 15.01
CA LYS A 139 12.37 52.58 14.73
C LYS A 139 13.38 51.94 13.79
N LYS A 140 13.26 52.22 12.48
CA LYS A 140 14.22 51.77 11.46
C LYS A 140 15.53 52.55 11.54
N LEU A 141 16.65 51.82 11.65
CA LEU A 141 18.01 52.34 11.61
C LEU A 141 18.58 52.40 10.19
N GLY A 142 18.15 51.49 9.32
CA GLY A 142 18.59 51.46 7.93
C GLY A 142 17.92 50.33 7.15
N GLU A 143 18.13 50.33 5.83
CA GLU A 143 17.60 49.33 4.89
C GLU A 143 18.59 49.13 3.75
N GLY A 144 18.67 47.90 3.24
CA GLY A 144 19.46 47.57 2.07
C GLY A 144 18.93 46.32 1.38
N GLY A 145 19.66 45.80 0.39
CA GLY A 145 19.21 44.64 -0.41
C GLY A 145 19.03 43.32 0.37
N PHE A 146 19.43 43.28 1.64
CA PHE A 146 19.27 42.12 2.53
C PHE A 146 18.20 42.35 3.60
N GLY A 147 17.39 43.41 3.48
CA GLY A 147 16.32 43.76 4.42
C GLY A 147 16.61 44.99 5.28
N ALA A 148 15.80 45.16 6.33
CA ALA A 148 15.78 46.35 7.18
C ALA A 148 16.37 46.09 8.58
N VAL A 149 16.95 47.12 9.18
CA VAL A 149 17.51 47.07 10.54
C VAL A 149 16.71 48.00 11.44
N PHE A 150 16.33 47.53 12.61
CA PHE A 150 15.53 48.26 13.60
C PHE A 150 16.29 48.39 14.93
N GLU A 151 16.09 49.50 15.63
CA GLU A 151 16.60 49.67 16.99
C GLU A 151 15.72 48.86 17.96
N GLY A 152 16.35 48.24 18.94
CA GLY A 152 15.64 47.65 20.07
C GLY A 152 16.40 47.76 21.39
N THR A 153 15.71 47.42 22.47
CA THR A 153 16.25 47.34 23.83
C THR A 153 15.76 46.03 24.45
N LEU A 154 16.68 45.17 24.90
CA LEU A 154 16.36 43.90 25.59
C LEU A 154 15.91 44.15 27.04
N GLU A 155 15.41 43.10 27.71
CA GLU A 155 15.00 43.16 29.13
C GLU A 155 16.16 43.51 30.08
N ASP A 156 17.41 43.23 29.68
CA ASP A 156 18.63 43.57 30.42
C ASP A 156 19.10 45.02 30.16
N ASP A 157 18.23 45.88 29.60
CA ASP A 157 18.49 47.24 29.14
C ASP A 157 19.58 47.36 28.05
N SER A 158 20.05 46.24 27.47
CA SER A 158 21.03 46.28 26.38
C SER A 158 20.40 46.80 25.09
N LYS A 159 21.02 47.82 24.49
CA LYS A 159 20.68 48.28 23.14
C LYS A 159 21.10 47.26 22.08
N ILE A 160 20.19 46.97 21.17
CA ILE A 160 20.38 46.02 20.07
C ILE A 160 19.95 46.61 18.72
N ALA A 161 20.47 46.02 17.64
CA ALA A 161 20.01 46.26 16.29
C ALA A 161 19.46 44.94 15.73
N VAL A 162 18.17 44.92 15.39
CA VAL A 162 17.49 43.74 14.84
C VAL A 162 17.42 43.87 13.33
N LYS A 163 18.17 43.03 12.62
CA LYS A 163 18.12 42.96 11.16
C LYS A 163 17.06 41.94 10.71
N CYS A 164 15.98 42.43 10.12
CA CYS A 164 14.93 41.64 9.50
C CYS A 164 15.33 41.36 8.05
N LEU A 165 15.61 40.09 7.73
CA LEU A 165 15.95 39.68 6.38
C LEU A 165 14.69 39.63 5.50
N GLU A 166 14.76 40.21 4.31
CA GLU A 166 13.68 40.13 3.31
C GLU A 166 13.96 39.03 2.29
N GLY A 167 12.98 38.16 2.06
CA GLY A 167 13.12 36.95 1.25
C GLY A 167 13.65 35.75 2.06
N LEU A 168 13.37 34.53 1.56
CA LEU A 168 13.76 33.22 2.12
C LEU A 168 12.72 32.52 3.00
N GLY A 169 11.50 32.36 2.50
CA GLY A 169 10.58 31.31 2.97
C GLY A 169 11.02 29.87 2.65
N GLN A 170 12.27 29.64 2.18
CA GLN A 170 12.72 28.33 1.70
C GLN A 170 14.20 27.99 1.99
N VAL A 171 14.91 28.74 2.84
CA VAL A 171 16.34 28.46 3.07
C VAL A 171 16.76 28.49 4.54
N ASN A 172 16.03 27.75 5.38
CA ASN A 172 16.37 27.57 6.80
C ASN A 172 17.80 27.04 6.97
N ARG A 173 18.26 26.11 6.11
CA ARG A 173 19.60 25.52 6.24
C ARG A 173 20.76 26.47 5.91
N SER A 174 20.62 27.34 4.89
CA SER A 174 21.70 28.29 4.58
C SER A 174 21.75 29.42 5.61
N PHE A 175 20.58 29.88 6.08
CA PHE A 175 20.50 30.89 7.13
C PHE A 175 21.19 30.40 8.41
N LEU A 176 20.91 29.16 8.83
CA LEU A 176 21.54 28.57 10.02
C LEU A 176 23.06 28.40 9.86
N ALA A 177 23.52 27.97 8.69
CA ALA A 177 24.95 27.87 8.40
C ALA A 177 25.65 29.25 8.48
N GLU A 178 25.00 30.29 7.96
CA GLU A 178 25.51 31.65 8.02
C GLU A 178 25.51 32.20 9.47
N VAL A 179 24.42 31.98 10.21
CA VAL A 179 24.32 32.34 11.64
C VAL A 179 25.40 31.64 12.46
N GLN A 180 25.66 30.35 12.23
CA GLN A 180 26.74 29.63 12.89
C GLN A 180 28.10 30.23 12.56
N THR A 181 28.34 30.55 11.29
CA THR A 181 29.60 31.12 10.81
C THR A 181 29.85 32.48 11.44
N ILE A 182 28.90 33.43 11.31
CA ILE A 182 29.01 34.79 11.85
C ILE A 182 29.01 34.78 13.38
N GLY A 183 28.21 33.90 13.98
CA GLY A 183 28.10 33.72 15.42
C GLY A 183 29.40 33.34 16.12
N SER A 184 30.25 32.58 15.44
CA SER A 184 31.56 32.16 15.95
C SER A 184 32.65 33.25 15.87
N ILE A 185 32.41 34.34 15.13
CA ILE A 185 33.40 35.40 14.94
C ILE A 185 33.34 36.39 16.11
N HIS A 186 34.43 36.48 16.86
CA HIS A 186 34.60 37.46 17.93
C HIS A 186 35.85 38.31 17.67
N HIS A 187 35.66 39.57 17.29
CA HIS A 187 36.75 40.49 17.00
C HIS A 187 36.41 41.92 17.44
N VAL A 188 37.38 42.66 17.98
CA VAL A 188 37.20 44.02 18.53
C VAL A 188 36.64 45.03 17.52
N ASN A 189 36.94 44.84 16.23
CA ASN A 189 36.50 45.72 15.15
C ASN A 189 35.24 45.23 14.41
N LEU A 190 34.58 44.17 14.91
CA LEU A 190 33.35 43.64 14.30
C LEU A 190 32.21 43.66 15.32
N VAL A 191 31.01 43.96 14.82
CA VAL A 191 29.80 43.88 15.64
C VAL A 191 29.53 42.41 15.96
N ARG A 192 29.37 42.10 17.25
CA ARG A 192 29.07 40.75 17.72
C ARG A 192 27.60 40.41 17.46
N LEU A 193 27.35 39.26 16.84
CA LEU A 193 26.02 38.68 16.76
C LEU A 193 25.62 38.13 18.14
N ARG A 194 24.60 38.72 18.78
CA ARG A 194 24.09 38.22 20.08
C ARG A 194 23.24 36.95 19.92
N GLY A 195 22.52 36.84 18.81
CA GLY A 195 21.60 35.73 18.58
C GLY A 195 20.82 35.86 17.29
N PHE A 196 19.87 34.96 17.10
CA PHE A 196 19.01 34.89 15.92
C PHE A 196 17.57 34.51 16.27
N SER A 197 16.64 34.76 15.36
CA SER A 197 15.28 34.24 15.39
C SER A 197 15.00 33.58 14.05
N ALA A 198 14.40 32.39 14.07
CA ALA A 198 14.12 31.55 12.91
C ALA A 198 12.74 30.93 13.06
#